data_AF-A0AAD4IIL9-F1
#
_entry.id   AF-A0AAD4IIL9-F1
#
_cell.length_a   1.000
_cell.length_b   1.000
_cell.length_c   1.000
_cell.angle_alpha   90.00
_cell.angle_beta   90.00
_cell.angle_gamma   90.00
#
_symmetry.space_group_name_H-M   'P 1'
#
loop_
_entity.id
_entity.type
_entity.pdbx_description
1 polymer ?
#
loop_
_entity_poly.entity_id
_entity_poly.type
_entity_poly.pdbx_seq_one_letter_code
_entity_poly.pdbx_strand_id
1 'polypeptide(L)'
;MASTFHRFAELRVFVWHVALEDDNDGLNDCGRVIELHHYNSSKSEIKMAISLSYSTLFEINREARLEAAEAGGGEWTTVSARFDGREEPKGSTNFEIYINFSHDIIFLSTRFTFTNARRRELERYHPNESIQLKLAFEVLSTKIIGKITHLVLGTIRNSSTRLWSGVGLESFSSLKRIHLISGNASYNEDSIQEITGHLHKHWACQDPPIPHLTAYPNEVINEPPEDMVWLL
;
A
#
# COMPACT_ATOMS: atom_id res chain seq x y z
N MET A 1 -12.49 33.65 29.73
CA MET A 1 -12.42 32.31 30.36
C MET A 1 -12.30 31.25 29.25
N ALA A 2 -11.10 31.07 28.68
CA ALA A 2 -10.87 30.18 27.52
C ALA A 2 -9.76 29.14 27.74
N SER A 3 -9.20 29.02 28.95
CA SER A 3 -8.02 28.17 29.20
C SER A 3 -8.32 26.76 29.70
N THR A 4 -9.54 26.48 30.15
CA THR A 4 -9.92 25.14 30.64
C THR A 4 -10.23 24.17 29.50
N PHE A 5 -10.83 24.63 28.40
CA PHE A 5 -11.14 23.77 27.25
C PHE A 5 -9.88 23.30 26.48
N HIS A 6 -8.83 24.13 26.40
CA HIS A 6 -7.57 23.73 25.75
C HIS A 6 -6.87 22.57 26.47
N ARG A 7 -6.89 22.54 27.81
CA ARG A 7 -6.25 21.46 28.58
C ARG A 7 -6.92 20.09 28.37
N PHE A 8 -8.21 20.06 28.07
CA PHE A 8 -8.93 18.81 27.76
C PHE A 8 -8.71 18.31 26.33
N ALA A 9 -8.32 19.19 25.40
CA ALA A 9 -7.93 18.78 24.05
C ALA A 9 -6.55 18.11 24.08
N GLU A 10 -5.58 18.72 24.76
CA GLU A 10 -4.22 18.17 24.91
C GLU A 10 -4.22 16.82 25.63
N LEU A 11 -4.99 16.70 26.73
CA LEU A 11 -5.13 15.43 27.45
C LEU A 11 -5.74 14.33 26.58
N ARG A 12 -6.71 14.68 25.73
CA ARG A 12 -7.39 13.72 24.86
C ARG A 12 -6.49 13.22 23.73
N VAL A 13 -5.74 14.11 23.09
CA VAL A 13 -4.71 13.71 22.11
C VAL A 13 -3.67 12.81 22.76
N PHE A 14 -3.24 13.11 23.99
CA PHE A 14 -2.33 12.25 24.74
C PHE A 14 -2.92 10.85 25.01
N VAL A 15 -4.18 10.77 25.43
CA VAL A 15 -4.87 9.49 25.63
C VAL A 15 -4.96 8.69 24.33
N TRP A 16 -5.23 9.35 23.19
CA TRP A 16 -5.23 8.68 21.88
C TRP A 16 -3.85 8.16 21.51
N HIS A 17 -2.81 8.95 21.74
CA HIS A 17 -1.44 8.52 21.46
C HIS A 17 -1.06 7.29 22.28
N VAL A 18 -1.30 7.32 23.59
CA VAL A 18 -1.01 6.18 24.48
C VAL A 18 -1.83 4.94 24.09
N ALA A 19 -3.11 5.09 23.77
CA ALA A 19 -3.93 3.97 23.36
C ALA A 19 -3.54 3.39 21.99
N LEU A 20 -3.05 4.23 21.06
CA LEU A 20 -2.48 3.76 19.81
C LEU A 20 -1.13 3.06 20.03
N GLU A 21 -0.29 3.56 20.93
CA GLU A 21 0.98 2.91 21.30
C GLU A 21 0.73 1.54 21.95
N ASP A 22 -0.22 1.43 22.88
CA ASP A 22 -0.58 0.16 23.55
C ASP A 22 -1.15 -0.87 22.56
N ASP A 23 -1.98 -0.43 21.60
CA ASP A 23 -2.44 -1.28 20.48
C ASP A 23 -1.27 -1.75 19.58
N ASN A 24 -0.16 -1.00 19.58
CA ASN A 24 1.04 -1.27 18.76
C ASN A 24 2.18 -1.98 19.51
N ASP A 25 2.16 -2.05 20.85
CA ASP A 25 3.26 -2.53 21.71
C ASP A 25 3.56 -4.05 21.57
N GLY A 26 2.81 -4.76 20.71
CA GLY A 26 3.07 -6.15 20.30
C GLY A 26 3.46 -6.32 18.82
N LEU A 27 3.62 -5.25 18.06
CA LEU A 27 3.86 -5.29 16.63
C LEU A 27 5.35 -5.20 16.31
N ASN A 28 5.81 -6.02 15.35
CA ASN A 28 7.16 -5.90 14.81
C ASN A 28 7.39 -4.49 14.22
N ASP A 29 8.63 -4.00 14.26
CA ASP A 29 9.09 -2.70 13.71
C ASP A 29 8.69 -2.43 12.24
N CYS A 30 8.16 -3.43 11.52
CA CYS A 30 7.85 -3.36 10.09
C CYS A 30 6.50 -2.72 9.75
N GLY A 31 5.73 -2.21 10.71
CA GLY A 31 4.43 -1.60 10.47
C GLY A 31 3.42 -2.57 9.83
N ARG A 32 2.27 -2.04 9.40
CA ARG A 32 1.19 -2.86 8.85
C ARG A 32 1.29 -2.99 7.33
N VAL A 33 1.18 -4.21 6.83
CA VAL A 33 1.05 -4.51 5.41
C VAL A 33 -0.40 -4.36 4.97
N ILE A 34 -0.63 -3.51 3.98
CA ILE A 34 -1.88 -3.35 3.25
C ILE A 34 -1.68 -3.99 1.86
N GLU A 35 -2.18 -5.21 1.69
CA GLU A 35 -2.05 -5.96 0.45
C GLU A 35 -3.26 -5.72 -0.46
N LEU A 36 -3.01 -5.13 -1.63
CA LEU A 36 -3.93 -5.18 -2.76
C LEU A 36 -3.57 -6.43 -3.55
N HIS A 37 -4.52 -7.35 -3.74
CA HIS A 37 -4.22 -8.63 -4.41
C HIS A 37 -5.22 -9.12 -5.44
N HIS A 38 -6.33 -8.43 -5.71
CA HIS A 38 -7.11 -8.71 -6.92
C HIS A 38 -7.92 -7.48 -7.33
N TYR A 39 -8.00 -7.21 -8.63
CA TYR A 39 -8.86 -6.15 -9.16
C TYR A 39 -9.68 -6.63 -10.37
N ASN A 40 -10.97 -6.35 -10.32
CA ASN A 40 -11.95 -6.65 -11.34
C ASN A 40 -12.48 -5.35 -11.96
N SER A 41 -11.87 -4.93 -13.08
CA SER A 41 -12.28 -3.71 -13.81
C SER A 41 -13.75 -3.71 -14.23
N SER A 42 -14.34 -4.89 -14.52
CA SER A 42 -15.70 -4.96 -15.04
C SER A 42 -16.74 -4.54 -14.00
N LYS A 43 -16.40 -4.69 -12.71
CA LYS A 43 -17.26 -4.32 -11.59
C LYS A 43 -16.65 -3.22 -10.72
N SER A 44 -15.45 -2.75 -11.09
CA SER A 44 -14.63 -1.85 -10.26
C SER A 44 -14.42 -2.39 -8.85
N GLU A 45 -14.23 -3.71 -8.71
CA GLU A 45 -14.12 -4.41 -7.42
C GLU A 45 -12.66 -4.73 -7.11
N ILE A 46 -12.23 -4.54 -5.86
CA ILE A 46 -10.91 -4.87 -5.36
C ILE A 46 -11.00 -5.82 -4.17
N LYS A 47 -10.07 -6.77 -4.10
CA LYS A 47 -9.79 -7.53 -2.88
C LYS A 47 -8.52 -7.02 -2.25
N MET A 48 -8.61 -6.80 -0.96
CA MET A 48 -7.50 -6.39 -0.12
C MET A 48 -7.45 -7.21 1.15
N ALA A 49 -6.25 -7.30 1.73
CA ALA A 49 -6.01 -7.89 3.03
C ALA A 49 -5.14 -6.92 3.84
N ILE A 50 -5.38 -6.85 5.15
CA ILE A 50 -4.53 -6.06 6.04
C ILE A 50 -3.96 -7.00 7.09
N SER A 51 -2.64 -6.97 7.24
CA SER A 51 -1.94 -7.86 8.18
C SER A 51 -2.36 -7.70 9.64
N LEU A 52 -2.86 -6.54 10.02
CA LEU A 52 -3.22 -6.21 11.40
C LEU A 52 -4.56 -5.45 11.41
N SER A 53 -5.39 -5.70 12.41
CA SER A 53 -6.64 -4.95 12.59
C SER A 53 -6.39 -3.45 12.76
N TYR A 54 -7.42 -2.66 12.53
CA TYR A 54 -7.42 -1.28 12.98
C TYR A 54 -7.41 -1.20 14.50
N SER A 55 -6.87 -0.10 15.02
CA SER A 55 -7.02 0.24 16.43
C SER A 55 -8.51 0.24 16.78
N THR A 56 -8.83 -0.33 17.94
CA THR A 56 -10.21 -0.38 18.45
C THR A 56 -10.82 1.02 18.63
N LEU A 57 -9.97 2.04 18.79
CA LEU A 57 -10.37 3.45 18.85
C LEU A 57 -11.13 3.92 17.59
N PHE A 58 -10.84 3.34 16.43
CA PHE A 58 -11.49 3.72 15.17
C PHE A 58 -12.95 3.23 15.07
N GLU A 59 -13.32 2.24 15.88
CA GLU A 59 -14.66 1.66 15.95
C GLU A 59 -15.59 2.45 16.88
N ILE A 60 -15.05 3.24 17.82
CA ILE A 60 -15.82 3.92 18.86
C ILE A 60 -16.81 4.94 18.28
N ASN A 61 -16.29 5.96 17.57
CA ASN A 61 -17.08 6.97 16.88
C ASN A 61 -16.24 7.73 15.84
N ARG A 62 -16.89 8.53 14.99
CA ARG A 62 -16.24 9.27 13.90
C ARG A 62 -15.25 10.33 14.37
N GLU A 63 -15.51 11.02 15.48
CA GLU A 63 -14.64 12.10 15.98
C GLU A 63 -13.35 11.51 16.56
N ALA A 64 -13.47 10.51 17.44
CA ALA A 64 -12.34 9.77 18.00
C ALA A 64 -11.49 9.15 16.89
N ARG A 65 -12.12 8.58 15.85
CA ARG A 65 -11.45 8.06 14.67
C ARG A 65 -10.58 9.10 13.95
N LEU A 66 -11.10 10.32 13.76
CA LEU A 66 -10.38 11.38 13.06
C LEU A 66 -9.25 11.96 13.92
N GLU A 67 -9.52 12.21 15.20
CA GLU A 67 -8.53 12.71 16.16
C GLU A 67 -7.40 11.69 16.38
N ALA A 68 -7.72 10.40 16.51
CA ALA A 68 -6.73 9.34 16.66
C ALA A 68 -5.91 9.13 15.37
N ALA A 69 -6.53 9.24 14.19
CA ALA A 69 -5.79 9.17 12.93
C ALA A 69 -4.73 10.28 12.83
N GLU A 70 -5.10 11.51 13.21
CA GLU A 70 -4.18 12.65 13.27
C GLU A 70 -3.08 12.44 14.32
N ALA A 71 -3.43 11.98 15.52
CA ALA A 71 -2.47 11.70 16.60
C ALA A 71 -1.48 10.57 16.25
N GLY A 72 -1.91 9.58 15.45
CA GLY A 72 -1.08 8.48 14.95
C GLY A 72 -0.26 8.84 13.71
N GLY A 73 -0.40 10.06 13.16
CA GLY A 73 0.33 10.50 11.97
C GLY A 73 -0.12 9.85 10.65
N GLY A 74 -1.34 9.31 10.61
CA GLY A 74 -1.95 8.73 9.42
C GLY A 74 -3.16 9.51 8.93
N GLU A 75 -3.82 9.01 7.89
CA GLU A 75 -5.06 9.60 7.39
C GLU A 75 -6.01 8.56 6.82
N TRP A 76 -7.30 8.91 6.83
CA TRP A 76 -8.34 8.15 6.13
C TRP A 76 -8.28 8.45 4.64
N THR A 77 -8.15 7.39 3.86
CA THR A 77 -7.87 7.42 2.43
C THR A 77 -9.01 6.75 1.68
N THR A 78 -9.59 7.45 0.71
CA THR A 78 -10.61 6.87 -0.17
C THR A 78 -9.98 5.98 -1.24
N VAL A 79 -10.48 4.76 -1.36
CA VAL A 79 -10.20 3.83 -2.45
C VAL A 79 -11.35 3.90 -3.45
N SER A 80 -11.04 4.19 -4.71
CA SER A 80 -11.98 4.32 -5.84
C SER A 80 -12.34 2.95 -6.42
N ALA A 81 -12.73 2.01 -5.56
CA ALA A 81 -13.18 0.68 -5.94
C ALA A 81 -14.16 0.15 -4.89
N ARG A 82 -14.94 -0.85 -5.28
CA ARG A 82 -15.83 -1.62 -4.41
C ARG A 82 -15.02 -2.68 -3.67
N PHE A 83 -15.32 -2.93 -2.41
CA PHE A 83 -14.61 -3.92 -1.61
C PHE A 83 -15.30 -5.28 -1.74
N ASP A 84 -14.64 -6.24 -2.40
CA ASP A 84 -15.18 -7.60 -2.58
C ASP A 84 -14.98 -8.45 -1.31
N GLY A 85 -15.71 -8.07 -0.25
CA GLY A 85 -15.75 -8.70 1.08
C GLY A 85 -17.16 -9.13 1.50
N ARG A 86 -17.27 -9.94 2.57
CA ARG A 86 -18.56 -10.55 2.98
C ARG A 86 -19.55 -9.56 3.61
N GLU A 87 -19.10 -8.39 4.06
CA GLU A 87 -19.90 -7.42 4.83
C GLU A 87 -20.05 -6.05 4.15
N GLU A 88 -20.11 -6.02 2.81
CA GLU A 88 -20.20 -4.75 2.07
C GLU A 88 -21.54 -4.01 2.33
N PRO A 89 -21.53 -2.70 2.68
CA PRO A 89 -22.73 -1.88 2.57
C PRO A 89 -23.12 -1.77 1.09
N LYS A 90 -24.18 -2.48 0.71
CA LYS A 90 -24.69 -2.54 -0.66
C LYS A 90 -24.79 -1.14 -1.29
N GLY A 91 -23.95 -0.88 -2.30
CA GLY A 91 -24.10 0.25 -3.21
C GLY A 91 -23.06 1.37 -3.12
N SER A 92 -22.03 1.29 -2.27
CA SER A 92 -20.90 2.23 -2.39
C SER A 92 -19.96 1.79 -3.53
N THR A 93 -19.48 2.76 -4.31
CA THR A 93 -18.44 2.52 -5.34
C THR A 93 -17.02 2.71 -4.80
N ASN A 94 -16.92 3.23 -3.58
CA ASN A 94 -15.69 3.60 -2.90
C ASN A 94 -15.79 3.15 -1.44
N PHE A 95 -14.65 3.00 -0.78
CA PHE A 95 -14.54 2.82 0.67
C PHE A 95 -13.34 3.57 1.22
N GLU A 96 -13.25 3.71 2.55
CA GLU A 96 -12.15 4.41 3.22
C GLU A 96 -11.28 3.43 4.02
N ILE A 97 -9.97 3.65 3.97
CA ILE A 97 -8.99 2.91 4.77
C ILE A 97 -8.08 3.89 5.50
N TYR A 98 -7.71 3.56 6.74
CA TYR A 98 -6.70 4.33 7.44
C TYR A 98 -5.31 3.86 7.01
N ILE A 99 -4.45 4.81 6.62
CA ILE A 99 -3.07 4.53 6.25
C ILE A 99 -2.14 5.45 7.05
N ASN A 100 -1.19 4.85 7.77
CA ASN A 100 -0.05 5.58 8.31
C ASN A 100 1.10 5.53 7.30
N PHE A 101 1.20 6.51 6.42
CA PHE A 101 2.17 6.50 5.32
C PHE A 101 3.63 6.44 5.76
N SER A 102 3.95 6.72 7.03
CA SER A 102 5.32 6.64 7.55
C SER A 102 5.71 5.24 8.03
N HIS A 103 4.74 4.39 8.37
CA HIS A 103 4.94 3.06 8.94
C HIS A 103 4.36 1.94 8.07
N ASP A 104 3.19 2.18 7.47
CA ASP A 104 2.47 1.18 6.69
C ASP A 104 3.17 0.90 5.35
N ILE A 105 3.05 -0.36 4.95
CA ILE A 105 3.60 -0.90 3.72
C ILE A 105 2.46 -1.18 2.75
N ILE A 106 2.51 -0.57 1.57
CA ILE A 106 1.57 -0.88 0.49
C ILE A 106 2.14 -2.02 -0.35
N PHE A 107 1.48 -3.16 -0.35
CA PHE A 107 1.86 -4.31 -1.16
C PHE A 107 0.94 -4.47 -2.36
N LEU A 108 1.50 -4.29 -3.56
CA LEU A 108 0.84 -4.61 -4.82
C LEU A 108 1.22 -6.03 -5.23
N SER A 109 0.39 -6.99 -4.84
CA SER A 109 0.61 -8.41 -5.10
C SER A 109 0.57 -8.72 -6.59
N THR A 110 1.22 -9.80 -7.02
CA THR A 110 1.13 -10.23 -8.42
C THR A 110 -0.28 -10.61 -8.84
N ARG A 111 -1.08 -11.04 -7.86
CA ARG A 111 -2.50 -11.36 -8.02
C ARG A 111 -3.34 -10.09 -8.24
N PHE A 112 -2.81 -8.90 -7.88
CA PHE A 112 -3.38 -7.57 -8.14
C PHE A 112 -3.29 -7.20 -9.61
N THR A 113 -3.89 -8.05 -10.41
CA THR A 113 -4.00 -7.97 -11.85
C THR A 113 -5.33 -8.60 -12.23
N PHE A 114 -5.76 -8.35 -13.45
CA PHE A 114 -6.95 -8.96 -14.00
C PHE A 114 -6.85 -10.49 -14.07
N THR A 115 -7.94 -11.12 -14.50
CA THR A 115 -7.94 -12.55 -14.87
C THR A 115 -6.73 -12.91 -15.73
N ASN A 116 -6.24 -14.14 -15.61
CA ASN A 116 -5.03 -14.61 -16.32
C ASN A 116 -5.07 -14.32 -17.84
N ALA A 117 -6.25 -14.33 -18.47
CA ALA A 117 -6.42 -14.01 -19.89
C ALA A 117 -6.16 -12.53 -20.19
N ARG A 118 -6.74 -11.61 -19.40
CA ARG A 118 -6.60 -10.16 -19.59
C ARG A 118 -5.23 -9.65 -19.13
N ARG A 119 -4.61 -10.31 -18.14
CA ARG A 119 -3.19 -10.11 -17.80
C ARG A 119 -2.29 -10.34 -19.01
N ARG A 120 -2.41 -11.51 -19.67
CA ARG A 120 -1.63 -11.86 -20.87
C ARG A 120 -1.89 -10.93 -22.06
N GLU A 121 -3.05 -10.28 -22.10
CA GLU A 121 -3.37 -9.30 -23.13
C GLU A 121 -2.67 -7.96 -22.85
N LEU A 122 -2.77 -7.44 -21.62
CA LEU A 122 -2.10 -6.21 -21.23
C LEU A 122 -0.58 -6.32 -21.28
N GLU A 123 -0.02 -7.48 -20.92
CA GLU A 123 1.41 -7.75 -21.08
C GLU A 123 1.86 -7.70 -22.55
N ARG A 124 0.98 -7.99 -23.51
CA ARG A 124 1.29 -7.85 -24.95
C ARG A 124 1.31 -6.40 -25.40
N TYR A 125 0.42 -5.56 -24.89
CA TYR A 125 0.32 -4.15 -25.29
C TYR A 125 1.26 -3.23 -24.49
N HIS A 126 1.57 -3.59 -23.25
CA HIS A 126 2.36 -2.80 -22.31
C HIS A 126 3.51 -3.62 -21.69
N PRO A 127 4.38 -4.25 -22.51
CA PRO A 127 5.40 -5.19 -22.01
C PRO A 127 6.45 -4.55 -21.11
N ASN A 128 6.55 -3.22 -21.08
CA ASN A 128 7.58 -2.49 -20.35
C ASN A 128 7.03 -1.73 -19.13
N GLU A 129 5.74 -1.86 -18.81
CA GLU A 129 5.09 -1.12 -17.70
C GLU A 129 4.61 -2.08 -16.62
N SER A 130 4.68 -1.65 -15.37
CA SER A 130 4.11 -2.41 -14.26
C SER A 130 2.59 -2.27 -14.29
N ILE A 131 1.91 -3.35 -14.67
CA ILE A 131 0.44 -3.41 -14.71
C ILE A 131 -0.13 -3.14 -13.30
N GLN A 132 0.53 -3.65 -12.26
CA GLN A 132 0.17 -3.46 -10.87
C GLN A 132 0.16 -1.96 -10.49
N LEU A 133 1.18 -1.20 -10.92
CA LEU A 133 1.22 0.24 -10.69
C LEU A 133 0.09 0.96 -11.42
N LYS A 134 -0.15 0.62 -12.69
CA LYS A 134 -1.29 1.18 -13.46
C LYS A 134 -2.62 0.98 -12.75
N LEU A 135 -2.85 -0.23 -12.24
CA LEU A 135 -4.05 -0.55 -11.48
C LEU A 135 -4.11 0.20 -10.15
N ALA A 136 -2.98 0.39 -9.48
CA ALA A 136 -2.93 1.21 -8.28
C ALA A 136 -3.34 2.66 -8.58
N PHE A 137 -2.95 3.23 -9.73
CA PHE A 137 -3.40 4.56 -10.18
C PHE A 137 -4.90 4.62 -10.51
N GLU A 138 -5.54 3.50 -10.84
CA GLU A 138 -7.00 3.46 -11.06
C GLU A 138 -7.76 3.49 -9.73
N VAL A 139 -7.24 2.83 -8.69
CA VAL A 139 -7.96 2.66 -7.42
C VAL A 139 -7.54 3.66 -6.34
N LEU A 140 -6.31 4.17 -6.39
CA LEU A 140 -5.79 5.18 -5.47
C LEU A 140 -5.58 6.50 -6.20
N SER A 141 -5.99 7.61 -5.59
CA SER A 141 -5.73 8.92 -6.17
C SER A 141 -4.22 9.23 -6.21
N THR A 142 -3.81 10.06 -7.17
CA THR A 142 -2.40 10.51 -7.30
C THR A 142 -1.87 11.18 -6.04
N LYS A 143 -2.73 11.91 -5.30
CA LYS A 143 -2.38 12.51 -4.00
C LYS A 143 -1.96 11.46 -2.98
N ILE A 144 -2.67 10.33 -2.93
CA ILE A 144 -2.40 9.23 -2.01
C ILE A 144 -1.13 8.51 -2.42
N ILE A 145 -0.97 8.24 -3.71
CA ILE A 145 0.22 7.57 -4.24
C ILE A 145 1.49 8.38 -3.95
N GLY A 146 1.42 9.71 -4.08
CA GLY A 146 2.52 10.61 -3.75
C GLY A 146 2.96 10.57 -2.28
N LYS A 147 2.12 10.07 -1.36
CA LYS A 147 2.43 9.94 0.07
C LYS A 147 3.02 8.58 0.46
N ILE A 148 2.89 7.56 -0.38
CA ILE A 148 3.40 6.21 -0.09
C ILE A 148 4.92 6.27 0.07
N THR A 149 5.42 5.86 1.24
CA THR A 149 6.86 5.83 1.54
C THR A 149 7.47 4.44 1.43
N HIS A 150 6.67 3.39 1.65
CA HIS A 150 7.09 1.99 1.58
C HIS A 150 6.20 1.23 0.60
N LEU A 151 6.81 0.78 -0.50
CA LEU A 151 6.12 0.04 -1.54
C LEU A 151 6.72 -1.36 -1.69
N VAL A 152 5.86 -2.36 -1.70
CA VAL A 152 6.22 -3.73 -2.05
C VAL A 152 5.55 -4.06 -3.38
N LEU A 153 6.31 -4.60 -4.33
CA LEU A 153 5.83 -5.01 -5.63
C LEU A 153 6.08 -6.49 -5.84
N GLY A 154 5.00 -7.23 -6.05
CA GLY A 154 5.10 -8.59 -6.54
C GLY A 154 5.40 -8.58 -8.04
N THR A 155 6.50 -9.20 -8.46
CA THR A 155 6.90 -9.32 -9.86
C THR A 155 6.70 -10.76 -10.36
N ILE A 156 6.12 -10.91 -11.55
CA ILE A 156 6.10 -12.18 -12.28
C ILE A 156 6.87 -11.96 -13.57
N ARG A 157 7.79 -12.86 -13.91
CA ARG A 157 8.33 -12.92 -15.27
C ARG A 157 7.45 -13.83 -16.13
N ASN A 158 7.01 -13.32 -17.28
CA ASN A 158 6.72 -14.19 -18.42
C ASN A 158 7.97 -14.31 -19.29
N SER A 159 8.30 -15.53 -19.70
CA SER A 159 9.58 -15.93 -20.32
C SER A 159 9.96 -15.17 -21.61
N SER A 160 9.09 -14.30 -22.13
CA SER A 160 9.26 -13.57 -23.38
C SER A 160 9.27 -12.04 -23.26
N THR A 161 9.06 -11.46 -22.08
CA THR A 161 8.99 -9.99 -21.92
C THR A 161 10.28 -9.41 -21.36
N ARG A 162 10.64 -8.20 -21.81
CA ARG A 162 11.67 -7.38 -21.17
C ARG A 162 11.28 -7.13 -19.71
N LEU A 163 12.29 -6.96 -18.85
CA LEU A 163 12.08 -6.62 -17.45
C LEU A 163 11.45 -5.24 -17.35
N TRP A 164 10.55 -5.08 -16.38
CA TRP A 164 9.98 -3.76 -16.10
C TRP A 164 11.10 -2.82 -15.64
N SER A 165 11.18 -1.67 -16.28
CA SER A 165 12.30 -0.72 -16.11
C SER A 165 12.11 0.24 -14.93
N GLY A 166 11.05 0.11 -14.12
CA GLY A 166 10.75 1.08 -13.06
C GLY A 166 9.80 2.21 -13.46
N VAL A 167 9.38 2.26 -14.73
CA VAL A 167 8.41 3.25 -15.24
C VAL A 167 7.13 3.23 -14.41
N GLY A 168 6.68 4.43 -14.00
CA GLY A 168 5.51 4.67 -13.16
C GLY A 168 5.87 4.95 -11.70
N LEU A 169 7.06 4.57 -11.24
CA LEU A 169 7.50 4.87 -9.88
C LEU A 169 7.59 6.39 -9.66
N GLU A 170 7.86 7.19 -10.69
CA GLU A 170 8.03 8.65 -10.60
C GLU A 170 6.82 9.38 -10.00
N SER A 171 5.66 8.73 -9.95
CA SER A 171 4.45 9.28 -9.32
C SER A 171 4.47 9.19 -7.79
N PHE A 172 5.40 8.43 -7.21
CA PHE A 172 5.54 8.22 -5.77
C PHE A 172 6.58 9.21 -5.20
N SER A 173 6.19 10.48 -5.05
CA SER A 173 7.10 11.55 -4.64
C SER A 173 7.73 11.39 -3.25
N SER A 174 7.09 10.64 -2.35
CA SER A 174 7.58 10.42 -0.97
C SER A 174 8.23 9.06 -0.78
N LEU A 175 8.46 8.31 -1.85
CA LEU A 175 8.95 6.94 -1.78
C LEU A 175 10.34 6.89 -1.15
N LYS A 176 10.49 6.07 -0.11
CA LYS A 176 11.77 5.87 0.60
C LYS A 176 12.31 4.47 0.42
N ARG A 177 11.42 3.47 0.34
CA ARG A 177 11.81 2.06 0.21
C ARG A 177 10.93 1.34 -0.80
N ILE A 178 11.59 0.51 -1.61
CA ILE A 178 10.95 -0.35 -2.59
C ILE A 178 11.45 -1.77 -2.36
N HIS A 179 10.52 -2.69 -2.18
CA HIS A 179 10.80 -4.12 -2.09
C HIS A 179 10.21 -4.84 -3.29
N LEU A 180 11.04 -5.58 -4.01
CA LEU A 180 10.60 -6.44 -5.09
C LEU A 180 10.54 -7.88 -4.58
N ILE A 181 9.41 -8.55 -4.77
CA ILE A 181 9.31 -10.00 -4.53
C ILE A 181 9.10 -10.70 -5.85
N SER A 182 9.93 -11.69 -6.13
CA SER A 182 9.82 -12.51 -7.34
C SER A 182 9.98 -13.99 -7.04
N GLY A 183 9.26 -14.82 -7.80
CA GLY A 183 9.36 -16.28 -7.77
C GLY A 183 10.75 -16.85 -8.07
N ASN A 184 11.67 -16.03 -8.59
CA ASN A 184 13.01 -16.47 -8.95
C ASN A 184 14.04 -15.37 -8.62
N ALA A 185 15.04 -15.75 -7.82
CA ALA A 185 16.11 -14.86 -7.37
C ALA A 185 16.90 -14.21 -8.52
N SER A 186 17.12 -14.90 -9.64
CA SER A 186 17.85 -14.31 -10.77
C SER A 186 17.11 -13.12 -11.40
N TYR A 187 15.77 -13.08 -11.31
CA TYR A 187 14.98 -11.97 -11.84
C TYR A 187 15.02 -10.74 -10.97
N ASN A 188 15.25 -10.93 -9.68
CA ASN A 188 15.40 -9.84 -8.74
C ASN A 188 16.64 -9.02 -9.06
N GLU A 189 17.77 -9.67 -9.33
CA GLU A 189 19.03 -8.97 -9.65
C GLU A 189 18.91 -8.13 -10.93
N ASP A 190 18.42 -8.73 -12.02
CA ASP A 190 18.27 -8.02 -13.30
C ASP A 190 17.25 -6.86 -13.18
N SER A 191 16.13 -7.08 -12.47
CA SER A 191 15.12 -6.03 -12.24
C SER A 191 15.66 -4.90 -11.37
N ILE A 192 16.45 -5.22 -10.34
CA ILE A 192 17.13 -4.22 -9.51
C ILE A 192 18.00 -3.33 -10.39
N GLN A 193 18.78 -3.91 -11.30
CA GLN A 193 19.69 -3.14 -12.14
C GLN A 193 18.92 -2.17 -13.07
N GLU A 194 17.88 -2.65 -13.75
CA GLU A 194 17.04 -1.84 -14.65
C GLU A 194 16.33 -0.72 -13.90
N ILE A 195 15.66 -1.05 -12.79
CA ILE A 195 14.92 -0.07 -11.96
C ILE A 195 15.90 0.95 -11.38
N THR A 196 17.05 0.50 -10.87
CA THR A 196 18.07 1.40 -10.33
C THR A 196 18.57 2.36 -11.40
N GLY A 197 18.82 1.89 -12.62
CA GLY A 197 19.18 2.76 -13.76
C GLY A 197 18.11 3.81 -14.05
N HIS A 198 16.84 3.42 -13.99
CA HIS A 198 15.72 4.35 -14.16
C HIS A 198 15.61 5.36 -13.02
N LEU A 199 15.69 4.92 -11.76
CA LEU A 199 15.69 5.79 -10.60
C LEU A 199 16.83 6.81 -10.69
N HIS A 200 18.05 6.41 -11.04
CA HIS A 200 19.15 7.36 -11.22
C HIS A 200 18.89 8.35 -12.36
N LYS A 201 18.30 7.90 -13.47
CA LYS A 201 18.01 8.79 -14.61
C LYS A 201 16.92 9.82 -14.30
N HIS A 202 15.92 9.45 -13.50
CA HIS A 202 14.69 10.23 -13.32
C HIS A 202 14.55 10.89 -11.93
N TRP A 203 15.33 10.43 -10.93
CA TRP A 203 15.29 10.92 -9.54
C TRP A 203 16.61 11.51 -9.01
N ALA A 204 17.73 11.42 -9.72
CA ALA A 204 19.03 11.90 -9.20
C ALA A 204 19.08 13.40 -8.85
N CYS A 205 18.06 14.19 -9.22
CA CYS A 205 17.96 15.61 -8.93
C CYS A 205 16.83 15.98 -7.95
N GLN A 206 16.13 15.00 -7.36
CA GLN A 206 14.99 15.27 -6.46
C GLN A 206 15.40 15.12 -4.99
N ASP A 207 14.83 15.98 -4.15
CA ASP A 207 14.73 15.79 -2.71
C ASP A 207 13.30 15.27 -2.46
N PRO A 208 13.09 14.06 -1.91
CA PRO A 208 14.03 13.21 -1.14
C PRO A 208 14.98 12.34 -1.98
N PRO A 209 16.05 11.78 -1.37
CA PRO A 209 17.03 10.92 -2.04
C PRO A 209 16.40 9.69 -2.70
N ILE A 210 17.14 9.13 -3.67
CA ILE A 210 16.75 7.91 -4.42
C ILE A 210 16.26 6.83 -3.44
N PRO A 211 15.06 6.26 -3.66
CA PRO A 211 14.51 5.23 -2.79
C PRO A 211 15.47 4.03 -2.64
N HIS A 212 15.56 3.48 -1.43
CA HIS A 212 16.31 2.25 -1.20
C HIS A 212 15.58 1.06 -1.84
N LEU A 213 16.22 0.39 -2.78
CA LEU A 213 15.68 -0.76 -3.49
C LEU A 213 16.24 -2.06 -2.90
N THR A 214 15.36 -3.01 -2.61
CA THR A 214 15.74 -4.35 -2.12
C THR A 214 14.89 -5.39 -2.81
N ALA A 215 15.41 -6.60 -3.01
CA ALA A 215 14.64 -7.67 -3.59
C ALA A 215 14.79 -8.99 -2.83
N TYR A 216 13.71 -9.75 -2.77
CA TYR A 216 13.62 -11.00 -2.02
C TYR A 216 13.05 -12.13 -2.91
N PRO A 217 13.58 -13.36 -2.80
CA PRO A 217 12.95 -14.51 -3.44
C PRO A 217 11.59 -14.81 -2.78
N ASN A 218 10.63 -15.28 -3.57
CA ASN A 218 9.23 -15.54 -3.17
C ASN A 218 9.07 -16.64 -2.12
N GLU A 219 10.14 -17.30 -1.70
CA GLU A 219 10.15 -18.29 -0.63
C GLU A 219 9.71 -17.70 0.73
N VAL A 220 9.60 -16.37 0.84
CA VAL A 220 9.22 -15.66 2.07
C VAL A 220 7.72 -15.28 2.11
N ILE A 221 6.95 -15.37 1.02
CA ILE A 221 5.56 -14.81 0.95
C ILE A 221 4.57 -15.75 0.27
N ASN A 222 4.54 -17.03 0.64
CA ASN A 222 3.46 -17.93 0.16
C ASN A 222 2.33 -18.14 1.18
N GLU A 223 2.58 -17.80 2.44
CA GLU A 223 1.62 -17.70 3.53
C GLU A 223 1.09 -16.28 3.75
N PRO A 224 -0.11 -15.77 3.36
CA PRO A 224 -0.64 -14.67 4.16
C PRO A 224 -0.66 -15.19 5.61
N PRO A 225 -0.03 -14.52 6.59
CA PRO A 225 -0.03 -15.02 7.96
C PRO A 225 -1.48 -15.34 8.36
N GLU A 226 -1.70 -16.46 9.06
CA GLU A 226 -3.05 -16.89 9.49
C GLU A 226 -3.78 -15.78 10.29
N ASP A 227 -3.01 -14.82 10.81
CA ASP A 227 -3.44 -13.64 11.56
C ASP A 227 -3.81 -12.41 10.70
N MET A 228 -3.76 -12.51 9.36
CA MET A 228 -4.23 -11.41 8.50
C MET A 228 -5.72 -11.15 8.74
N VAL A 229 -6.01 -9.98 9.31
CA VAL A 229 -7.37 -9.49 9.46
C VAL A 229 -7.87 -9.06 8.10
N TRP A 230 -8.76 -9.86 7.53
CA TRP A 230 -9.66 -9.38 6.48
C TRP A 230 -10.44 -8.25 7.11
N LEU A 231 -10.14 -7.00 6.72
CA LEU A 231 -10.88 -5.87 7.23
C LEU A 231 -12.37 -6.11 7.03
N LEU A 232 -13.05 -6.09 8.18
CA LEU A 232 -14.49 -6.11 8.37
C LEU A 232 -15.06 -4.72 8.04
#